data_AF-A0A963X9X3-F1
#
_entry.id   AF-A0A963X9X3-F1
#
_cell.length_a   1.000
_cell.length_b   1.000
_cell.length_c   1.000
_cell.angle_alpha   90.00
_cell.angle_beta   90.00
_cell.angle_gamma   90.00
#
_symmetry.space_group_name_H-M   'P 1'
#
loop_
_entity.id
_entity.type
_entity.pdbx_description
1 polymer ?
#
loop_
_entity_poly.entity_id
_entity_poly.type
_entity_poly.pdbx_seq_one_letter_code
_entity_poly.pdbx_strand_id
1 'polypeptide(L)' 'EDVYSLLQEIWQTRILSNGGPILQRFEAALGQYLGVDHISMVGNASMGLVLALRHHGITGEVITPAFSFVATSHAIRWAG' A
#
# COMPACT_ATOMS: atom_id res chain seq x y z
N GLU A 1 -4.84 9.73 22.27
CA GLU A 1 -3.50 9.99 22.83
C GLU A 1 -2.38 9.26 22.06
N ASP A 2 -2.62 8.04 21.55
CA ASP A 2 -1.60 7.18 20.93
C ASP A 2 -1.02 7.68 19.59
N VAL A 3 -1.79 8.38 18.76
CA VAL A 3 -1.26 8.90 17.47
C VAL A 3 -0.31 10.10 17.68
N TYR A 4 -0.51 10.89 18.73
CA TYR A 4 0.32 12.08 18.97
C TYR A 4 1.76 11.74 19.35
N SER A 5 1.99 10.63 20.07
CA SER A 5 3.35 10.15 20.37
C SER A 5 4.09 9.72 19.11
N LEU A 6 3.41 9.03 18.18
CA LEU A 6 3.96 8.68 16.87
C LEU A 6 4.31 9.92 16.04
N LEU A 7 3.44 10.95 16.06
CA LEU A 7 3.73 12.22 15.39
C LEU A 7 4.92 12.95 16.02
N GLN A 8 5.08 12.89 17.35
CA GLN A 8 6.25 13.44 18.03
C GLN A 8 7.54 12.74 17.61
N GLU A 9 7.53 11.42 17.48
CA GLU A 9 8.70 10.67 16.98
C GLU A 9 9.05 11.07 15.54
N ILE A 10 8.06 11.18 14.66
CA ILE A 10 8.28 11.68 13.28
C ILE A 10 8.94 13.07 13.32
N TRP A 11 8.47 13.95 14.19
CA TRP A 11 9.01 15.30 14.31
C TRP A 11 10.43 15.34 14.89
N GLN A 12 10.72 14.51 15.89
CA GLN A 12 12.04 14.39 16.51
C GLN A 12 13.08 13.81 15.55
N THR A 13 12.70 12.78 14.79
CA THR A 13 13.59 12.13 13.80
C THR A 13 13.78 12.97 12.54
N ARG A 14 12.87 13.92 12.28
CA ARG A 14 12.82 14.75 11.04
C ARG A 14 12.69 13.92 9.75
N ILE A 15 12.28 12.66 9.85
CA ILE A 15 12.00 11.80 8.70
C ILE A 15 10.49 11.77 8.49
N LEU A 16 10.00 12.63 7.61
CA LEU A 16 8.57 12.83 7.38
C LEU A 16 7.96 11.87 6.36
N SER A 17 8.79 11.24 5.53
CA SER A 17 8.37 10.38 4.42
C SER A 17 9.46 9.36 4.09
N ASN A 18 9.16 8.45 3.16
CA ASN A 18 10.09 7.56 2.47
C ASN A 18 10.98 6.72 3.40
N GLY A 19 10.54 5.50 3.73
CA GLY A 19 11.39 4.53 4.42
C GLY A 19 11.76 4.91 5.86
N GLY A 20 11.00 5.80 6.50
CA GLY A 20 11.23 6.20 7.88
C GLY A 20 10.99 5.06 8.89
N PRO A 21 11.47 5.23 10.13
CA PRO A 21 11.45 4.17 11.16
C PRO A 21 10.03 3.69 11.49
N ILE A 22 9.04 4.60 11.51
CA ILE A 22 7.65 4.24 11.76
C ILE A 22 7.09 3.36 10.63
N LEU A 23 7.40 3.66 9.37
CA LEU A 23 6.97 2.87 8.23
C LEU A 23 7.53 1.44 8.31
N GLN A 24 8.83 1.30 8.57
CA GLN A 24 9.48 -0.01 8.67
C GLN A 24 8.91 -0.85 9.81
N ARG A 25 8.66 -0.25 10.98
CA ARG A 25 8.02 -0.95 12.10
C ARG A 25 6.60 -1.39 11.76
N PHE A 26 5.85 -0.53 11.07
CA PHE A 26 4.49 -0.86 10.63
C PHE A 26 4.50 -2.01 9.63
N GLU A 27 5.38 -1.99 8.64
CA GLU A 27 5.53 -3.06 7.65
C GLU A 27 5.88 -4.40 8.30
N ALA A 28 6.82 -4.42 9.26
CA ALA A 28 7.18 -5.62 9.99
C ALA A 28 6.02 -6.18 10.82
N ALA A 29 5.34 -5.32 11.59
CA ALA A 29 4.21 -5.73 12.42
C ALA A 29 3.02 -6.22 11.56
N LEU A 30 2.75 -5.56 10.44
CA LEU A 30 1.70 -5.94 9.51
C LEU A 30 2.02 -7.26 8.80
N GLY A 31 3.27 -7.47 8.39
CA GLY A 31 3.73 -8.74 7.82
C GLY A 31 3.53 -9.90 8.79
N GLN A 32 3.91 -9.71 10.06
CA GLN A 32 3.68 -10.70 11.11
C GLN A 32 2.18 -10.97 11.34
N TYR A 33 1.37 -9.92 11.38
CA TYR A 33 -0.09 -10.04 11.59
C TYR A 33 -0.79 -10.79 10.45
N LEU A 34 -0.41 -10.50 9.19
CA LEU A 34 -0.99 -11.15 8.01
C LEU A 34 -0.38 -12.52 7.69
N GLY A 35 0.78 -12.85 8.29
CA GLY A 35 1.49 -14.10 8.03
C GLY A 35 2.12 -14.16 6.63
N VAL A 36 2.65 -13.04 6.13
CA VAL A 36 3.30 -12.96 4.82
C VAL A 36 4.77 -12.52 4.93
N ASP A 37 5.61 -13.03 4.03
CA ASP A 37 7.05 -12.76 4.04
C ASP A 37 7.41 -11.32 3.60
N HIS A 38 6.54 -10.70 2.80
CA HIS A 38 6.81 -9.42 2.16
C HIS A 38 5.59 -8.48 2.24
N ILE A 39 5.83 -7.24 2.66
CA ILE A 39 4.88 -6.13 2.63
C ILE A 39 5.56 -4.94 1.95
N SER A 40 4.79 -4.18 1.18
CA SER A 40 5.19 -2.88 0.68
C SER A 40 4.03 -1.91 0.82
N MET A 41 4.24 -0.84 1.57
CA MET A 41 3.22 0.18 1.80
C MET A 41 3.15 1.17 0.64
N VAL A 42 1.92 1.52 0.27
CA VAL A 42 1.62 2.46 -0.81
C VAL A 42 0.70 3.56 -0.29
N GLY A 43 0.67 4.70 -0.98
CA GLY A 43 -0.12 5.86 -0.55
C GLY A 43 -1.63 5.61 -0.49
N ASN A 44 -2.15 4.61 -1.21
CA ASN A 44 -3.53 4.13 -1.11
C ASN A 44 -3.72 2.78 -1.83
N ALA A 45 -4.84 2.11 -1.57
CA ALA A 45 -5.17 0.81 -2.16
C ALA A 45 -5.33 0.84 -3.69
N SER A 46 -5.84 1.93 -4.28
CA SER A 46 -5.99 2.06 -5.74
C SER A 46 -4.63 2.00 -6.45
N MET A 47 -3.63 2.71 -5.92
CA MET A 47 -2.24 2.63 -6.41
C MET A 47 -1.65 1.24 -6.20
N GLY A 48 -1.99 0.57 -5.10
CA GLY A 48 -1.61 -0.82 -4.86
C GLY A 48 -2.08 -1.76 -5.98
N LEU A 49 -3.34 -1.63 -6.41
CA LEU A 49 -3.88 -2.42 -7.52
C LEU A 49 -3.16 -2.14 -8.84
N VAL A 50 -2.92 -0.87 -9.18
CA VAL A 50 -2.18 -0.51 -10.41
C VAL A 50 -0.76 -1.08 -10.39
N LEU A 51 -0.06 -0.97 -9.26
CA LEU A 51 1.30 -1.49 -9.11
C LEU A 51 1.34 -3.01 -9.23
N ALA A 52 0.40 -3.71 -8.60
CA ALA A 52 0.31 -5.17 -8.68
C ALA A 52 0.08 -5.63 -10.13
N LEU A 53 -0.88 -5.04 -10.83
CA LEU A 53 -1.18 -5.38 -12.23
C LEU A 53 0.04 -5.17 -13.15
N ARG A 54 0.72 -4.03 -13.02
CA ARG A 54 1.93 -3.73 -13.80
C ARG A 54 3.11 -4.63 -13.44
N HIS A 55 3.31 -4.91 -12.16
CA HIS A 55 4.39 -5.78 -11.69
C HIS A 55 4.26 -7.20 -12.26
N HIS A 56 3.03 -7.72 -12.35
CA HIS A 56 2.75 -9.01 -12.95
C HIS A 56 2.69 -8.99 -14.48
N GLY A 57 2.86 -7.84 -15.13
CA GLY A 57 2.82 -7.72 -16.59
C GLY A 57 1.47 -8.13 -17.20
N ILE A 58 0.37 -7.94 -16.46
CA ILE A 58 -0.97 -8.27 -16.95
C ILE A 58 -1.30 -7.37 -18.14
N THR A 59 -1.71 -7.98 -19.25
CA THR A 59 -2.12 -7.28 -20.48
C THR A 59 -3.39 -7.93 -21.04
N GLY A 60 -4.15 -7.18 -21.84
CA GLY A 60 -5.37 -7.67 -22.46
C GLY A 60 -6.59 -7.58 -21.54
N GLU A 61 -7.41 -8.63 -21.52
CA GLU A 61 -8.68 -8.65 -20.78
C GLU A 61 -8.51 -9.11 -19.34
N VAL A 62 -9.16 -8.42 -18.39
CA VAL A 62 -9.15 -8.76 -16.96
C VAL A 62 -10.57 -9.03 -16.48
N ILE A 63 -10.79 -10.22 -15.93
CA ILE A 63 -12.07 -10.61 -15.32
C ILE A 63 -12.16 -9.98 -13.92
N THR A 64 -13.23 -9.24 -13.65
CA THR A 64 -13.50 -8.58 -12.36
C THR A 64 -15.00 -8.61 -12.04
N PRO A 65 -15.42 -8.66 -10.76
CA PRO A 65 -16.83 -8.57 -10.39
C PRO A 65 -17.43 -7.21 -10.75
N ALA A 66 -18.69 -7.21 -11.21
CA ALA A 66 -19.45 -5.98 -11.49
C ALA A 66 -19.86 -5.23 -10.21
N PHE A 67 -19.92 -5.93 -9.07
CA PHE A 67 -20.22 -5.35 -7.76
C PHE A 67 -18.92 -5.19 -6.94
N SER A 68 -18.21 -4.08 -7.18
CA SER A 68 -17.02 -3.67 -6.44
C SER A 68 -16.93 -2.14 -6.40
N PHE A 69 -16.01 -1.59 -5.62
CA PHE A 69 -15.72 -0.16 -5.67
C PHE A 69 -15.02 0.22 -6.99
N VAL A 70 -15.29 1.43 -7.48
CA VAL A 70 -14.85 1.93 -8.80
C VAL A 70 -13.33 1.87 -9.01
N ALA A 71 -12.55 1.92 -7.93
CA ALA A 71 -11.10 1.78 -7.97
C ALA A 71 -10.63 0.47 -8.63
N THR A 72 -11.38 -0.63 -8.52
CA THR A 72 -11.01 -1.93 -9.12
C THR A 72 -10.93 -1.81 -10.65
N SER A 73 -12.01 -1.38 -11.31
CA SER A 73 -12.05 -1.24 -12.77
C SER A 73 -11.14 -0.09 -13.26
N HIS A 74 -11.00 0.97 -12.48
CA HIS A 74 -10.07 2.05 -12.79
C HIS A 74 -8.62 1.60 -12.76
N ALA A 75 -8.22 0.78 -11.78
CA ALA A 75 -6.87 0.26 -11.68
C ALA A 75 -6.50 -0.63 -12.88
N ILE A 76 -7.44 -1.49 -13.31
CA ILE A 76 -7.30 -2.30 -14.54
C ILE A 76 -7.02 -1.39 -15.73
N ARG A 77 -7.87 -0.38 -15.95
CA ARG A 77 -7.71 0.55 -17.07
C ARG A 77 -6.42 1.38 -17.00
N TRP A 78 -5.96 1.73 -15.80
CA TRP A 78 -4.74 2.52 -15.59
C TRP A 78 -3.45 1.71 -15.72
N ALA A 79 -3.51 0.41 -15.42
CA ALA A 79 -2.35 -0.45 -15.48
C ALA A 79 -1.80 -0.59 -16.91
N GLY A 80 -2.67 -0.61 -17.91
CA GLY A 80 -2.34 -0.80 -19.33
C GLY A 80 -2.87 -2.12 -19.85
#